data_AF-A0A534J742-F1
#
_entry.id   AF-A0A534J742-F1
#
_cell.length_a   1.000
_cell.length_b   1.000
_cell.length_c   1.000
_cell.angle_alpha   90.00
_cell.angle_beta   90.00
_cell.angle_gamma   90.00
#
_symmetry.space_group_name_H-M   'P 1'
#
loop_
_entity.id
_entity.type
_entity.pdbx_description
1 polymer ?
#
loop_
_entity_poly.entity_id
_entity_poly.type
_entity_poly.pdbx_seq_one_letter_code
_entity_poly.pdbx_strand_id
1 'polypeptide(L)'
;MALSVLTVALTAMGGLIGTLSMFVTPAAAQGCDQTGSAIQGNWVITTPQVCSGLFTVDGSITINAGGSLTLINGGLKFIQDLTHIYSLT
;
A
#
# COMPACT_ATOMS: atom_id res chain seq x y z
N MET A 1 -39.55 0.50 28.66
CA MET A 1 -38.46 1.46 28.99
C MET A 1 -37.06 0.87 28.78
N ALA A 2 -36.84 -0.44 28.95
CA ALA A 2 -35.51 -1.04 28.73
C ALA A 2 -35.02 -1.00 27.26
N LEU A 3 -35.93 -1.17 26.30
CA LEU A 3 -35.58 -1.20 24.87
C LEU A 3 -35.07 0.16 24.37
N SER A 4 -35.69 1.26 24.81
CA SER A 4 -35.28 2.61 24.43
C SER A 4 -33.91 2.99 25.01
N VAL A 5 -33.60 2.56 26.25
CA VAL A 5 -32.28 2.78 26.86
C VAL A 5 -31.19 2.01 26.10
N LEU A 6 -31.48 0.78 25.68
CA LEU A 6 -30.55 -0.04 24.91
C LEU A 6 -30.23 0.63 23.56
N THR A 7 -31.24 1.09 22.82
CA THR A 7 -31.03 1.75 21.52
C THR A 7 -30.14 2.99 21.63
N VAL A 8 -30.35 3.82 22.65
CA VAL A 8 -29.52 5.02 22.91
C VAL A 8 -28.08 4.65 23.24
N ALA A 9 -27.87 3.59 24.04
CA ALA A 9 -26.52 3.12 24.36
C ALA A 9 -25.77 2.64 23.11
N LEU A 10 -26.41 1.86 22.24
CA LEU A 10 -25.81 1.37 20.99
C LEU A 10 -25.49 2.50 20.00
N THR A 11 -26.37 3.50 19.87
CA THR A 11 -26.10 4.66 18.99
C THR A 11 -24.99 5.55 19.54
N ALA A 12 -24.92 5.75 20.86
CA ALA A 12 -23.82 6.48 21.49
C ALA A 12 -22.47 5.78 21.28
N MET A 13 -22.44 4.44 21.41
CA MET A 13 -21.23 3.65 21.15
C MET A 13 -20.81 3.66 19.68
N GLY A 14 -21.76 3.53 18.74
CA GLY A 14 -21.49 3.62 17.30
C GLY A 14 -20.99 5.00 16.89
N GLY A 15 -21.54 6.07 17.47
CA GLY A 15 -21.08 7.44 17.28
C GLY A 15 -19.65 7.65 17.77
N LEU A 16 -19.29 7.08 18.93
CA LEU A 16 -17.93 7.17 19.48
C LEU A 16 -16.91 6.51 18.54
N ILE A 17 -17.22 5.31 18.03
CA ILE A 17 -16.35 4.59 17.08
C ILE A 17 -16.19 5.39 15.76
N GLY A 18 -17.29 5.95 15.24
CA GLY A 18 -17.25 6.82 14.06
C GLY A 18 -16.46 8.11 14.26
N THR A 19 -16.44 8.66 15.47
CA THR A 19 -15.59 9.83 15.78
C THR A 19 -14.12 9.48 15.88
N LEU A 20 -13.79 8.29 16.41
CA LEU A 20 -12.40 7.80 16.46
C LEU A 20 -11.85 7.53 15.06
N SER A 21 -12.69 7.10 14.11
CA SER A 21 -12.27 6.94 12.71
C SER A 21 -12.01 8.26 11.98
N MET A 22 -12.36 9.41 12.55
CA MET A 22 -12.01 10.73 11.98
C MET A 22 -10.59 11.19 12.36
N PHE A 23 -9.98 10.58 13.37
CA PHE A 23 -8.62 10.90 13.82
C PHE A 23 -7.56 9.96 13.22
N VAL A 24 -7.97 8.97 12.43
CA VAL A 24 -7.03 8.12 11.70
C VAL A 24 -6.54 8.92 10.51
N THR A 25 -5.24 9.21 10.47
CA THR A 25 -4.62 9.77 9.28
C THR A 25 -4.84 8.81 8.11
N PRO A 26 -5.21 9.30 6.91
CA PRO A 26 -5.25 8.44 5.73
C PRO A 26 -3.89 7.78 5.57
N ALA A 27 -3.85 6.52 5.14
CA ALA A 27 -2.60 5.82 4.86
C ALA A 27 -1.82 6.64 3.82
N ALA A 28 -0.85 7.43 4.30
CA ALA A 28 -0.06 8.29 3.45
C ALA A 28 0.87 7.38 2.65
N ALA A 29 0.69 7.35 1.34
CA ALA A 29 1.64 6.67 0.48
C ALA A 29 2.97 7.43 0.54
N GLN A 30 4.03 6.72 0.90
CA GLN A 30 5.38 7.25 0.98
C GLN A 30 5.90 7.55 -0.43
N GLY A 31 6.91 8.41 -0.52
CA GLY A 31 7.66 8.58 -1.76
C GLY A 31 8.31 7.26 -2.16
N CYS A 32 8.67 7.13 -3.44
CA CYS A 32 9.32 5.93 -3.94
C CYS A 32 10.62 5.64 -3.17
N ASP A 33 10.72 4.44 -2.58
CA ASP A 33 11.95 4.02 -1.89
C ASP A 33 13.11 3.75 -2.87
N GLN A 34 12.80 3.60 -4.15
CA GLN A 34 13.78 3.37 -5.20
C GLN A 34 14.34 4.70 -5.68
N THR A 35 15.62 4.93 -5.39
CA THR A 35 16.36 6.15 -5.75
C THR A 35 16.88 6.14 -7.19
N GLY A 36 16.78 5.00 -7.90
CA GLY A 36 17.26 4.82 -9.26
C GLY A 36 16.28 4.08 -10.15
N SER A 37 16.35 4.34 -11.46
CA SER A 37 15.53 3.68 -12.48
C SER A 37 15.94 2.24 -12.78
N ALA A 38 17.02 1.72 -12.19
CA ALA A 38 17.49 0.35 -12.37
C ALA A 38 17.56 -0.34 -11.02
N ILE A 39 16.62 -1.27 -10.78
CA ILE A 39 16.54 -2.10 -9.58
C ILE A 39 17.25 -3.41 -9.89
N GLN A 40 18.38 -3.64 -9.23
CA GLN A 40 19.09 -4.91 -9.27
C GLN A 40 18.63 -5.75 -8.07
N GLY A 41 17.85 -6.82 -8.33
CA GLY A 41 17.33 -7.72 -7.30
C GLY A 41 15.83 -7.56 -6.99
N ASN A 42 15.39 -8.15 -5.87
CA ASN A 42 13.99 -8.16 -5.46
C ASN A 42 13.56 -6.83 -4.81
N TRP A 43 12.51 -6.22 -5.33
CA TRP A 43 11.87 -5.05 -4.73
C TRP A 43 10.72 -5.49 -3.82
N VAL A 44 10.92 -5.36 -2.50
CA VAL A 44 9.90 -5.69 -1.50
C VAL A 44 9.19 -4.42 -1.02
N ILE A 45 7.87 -4.36 -1.18
CA ILE A 45 7.04 -3.22 -0.81
C ILE A 45 6.17 -3.63 0.37
N THR A 46 6.39 -3.00 1.53
CA THR A 46 5.67 -3.26 2.77
C THR A 46 4.77 -2.10 3.21
N THR A 47 4.94 -0.93 2.59
CA THR A 47 4.14 0.28 2.81
C THR A 47 3.59 0.78 1.49
N PRO A 48 2.48 1.58 1.49
CA PRO A 48 1.99 2.21 0.27
C PRO A 48 3.03 3.19 -0.30
N GLN A 49 3.33 3.10 -1.59
CA GLN A 49 4.34 3.93 -2.27
C GLN A 49 3.79 4.53 -3.57
N VAL A 50 4.15 5.79 -3.82
CA VAL A 50 3.92 6.45 -5.13
C VAL A 50 5.25 6.71 -5.80
N CYS A 51 5.45 6.07 -6.95
CA CYS A 51 6.65 6.15 -7.75
C CYS A 51 6.36 6.86 -9.08
N SER A 52 7.28 7.72 -9.53
CA SER A 52 7.18 8.39 -10.82
C SER A 52 8.33 8.00 -11.73
N GLY A 53 8.05 7.74 -13.00
CA GLY A 53 9.05 7.39 -14.00
C GLY A 53 9.16 5.90 -14.30
N LEU A 54 10.13 5.55 -15.16
CA LEU A 54 10.32 4.18 -15.63
C LEU A 54 11.31 3.44 -14.74
N PHE A 55 10.90 2.29 -14.19
CA PHE A 55 11.73 1.42 -13.37
C PHE A 55 12.04 0.14 -14.14
N THR A 56 13.32 -0.14 -14.29
CA THR A 56 13.85 -1.33 -14.89
C THR A 56 14.23 -2.30 -13.78
N VAL A 57 13.56 -3.45 -13.69
CA VAL A 57 13.71 -4.43 -12.62
C VAL A 57 14.41 -5.67 -13.16
N ASP A 58 15.55 -5.99 -12.58
CA ASP A 58 16.30 -7.22 -12.82
C ASP A 58 16.15 -8.14 -11.61
N GLY A 59 14.97 -8.76 -11.51
CA GLY A 59 14.54 -9.53 -10.34
C GLY A 59 13.01 -9.58 -10.23
N SER A 60 12.52 -9.70 -8.99
CA SER A 60 11.08 -9.75 -8.71
C SER A 60 10.58 -8.47 -8.03
N ILE A 61 9.26 -8.29 -8.02
CA ILE A 61 8.59 -7.30 -7.18
C ILE A 61 7.62 -8.07 -6.28
N THR A 62 7.70 -7.84 -4.97
CA THR A 62 6.83 -8.47 -3.97
C THR A 62 6.10 -7.39 -3.20
N ILE A 63 4.76 -7.40 -3.24
CA ILE A 63 3.93 -6.47 -2.45
C ILE A 63 3.36 -7.24 -1.26
N ASN A 64 3.88 -6.95 -0.07
CA ASN A 64 3.42 -7.60 1.16
C ASN A 64 2.13 -6.98 1.69
N ALA A 65 1.44 -7.68 2.59
CA ALA A 65 0.21 -7.20 3.21
C ALA A 65 0.42 -5.84 3.90
N GLY A 66 -0.33 -4.82 3.46
CA GLY A 66 -0.19 -3.43 3.91
C GLY A 66 0.57 -2.52 2.93
N GLY A 67 1.26 -3.10 1.94
CA GLY A 67 1.92 -2.39 0.86
C GLY A 67 0.99 -2.11 -0.34
N SER A 68 1.32 -1.09 -1.10
CA SER A 68 0.76 -0.86 -2.44
C SER A 68 1.76 -0.08 -3.29
N LEU A 69 1.74 -0.29 -4.60
CA LEU A 69 2.59 0.44 -5.53
C LEU A 69 1.73 1.19 -6.53
N THR A 70 1.85 2.51 -6.54
CA THR A 70 1.22 3.37 -7.55
C THR A 70 2.32 3.95 -8.43
N LEU A 71 2.30 3.65 -9.73
CA LEU A 71 3.16 4.30 -10.70
C LEU A 71 2.41 5.45 -11.37
N ILE A 72 2.97 6.65 -11.30
CA ILE A 72 2.48 7.85 -12.00
C ILE A 72 3.48 8.26 -13.08
N ASN A 73 3.01 8.65 -14.28
CA ASN A 73 3.89 9.08 -15.38
C ASN A 73 5.09 8.14 -15.64
N GLY A 74 4.84 6.83 -15.59
CA GLY A 74 5.89 5.82 -15.45
C GLY A 74 5.45 4.43 -15.83
N GLY A 75 6.34 3.46 -15.64
CA GLY A 75 6.09 2.06 -15.96
C GLY A 75 7.17 1.13 -15.44
N LEU A 76 6.86 -0.17 -15.45
CA LEU A 76 7.79 -1.24 -15.07
C LEU A 76 8.33 -1.90 -16.34
N LYS A 77 9.64 -2.09 -16.39
CA LYS A 77 10.32 -2.88 -17.41
C LYS A 77 11.09 -3.98 -16.71
N PHE A 78 10.82 -5.24 -17.02
CA PHE A 78 11.62 -6.34 -16.49
C PHE A 78 12.77 -6.64 -17.44
N ILE A 79 14.00 -6.73 -16.93
CA ILE A 79 15.13 -7.26 -17.70
C ILE A 79 15.02 -8.78 -17.62
N GLN A 80 14.84 -9.41 -18.77
CA GLN A 80 14.84 -10.86 -18.87
C GLN A 80 16.30 -11.35 -18.90
N ASP A 81 16.70 -12.08 -17.87
CA ASP A 81 17.93 -12.83 -17.71
C ASP A 81 17.57 -14.31 -17.47
N LEU A 82 18.46 -15.22 -17.87
CA LEU A 82 18.31 -16.66 -17.73
C LEU A 82 18.53 -17.15 -16.28
N THR A 83 18.86 -16.26 -15.35
CA THR A 83 19.24 -16.62 -13.96
C THR A 83 18.13 -16.39 -12.92
N HIS A 84 17.10 -15.58 -13.21
CA HIS A 84 16.05 -15.21 -12.24
C HIS A 84 14.65 -15.66 -12.68
N ILE A 85 13.84 -16.14 -11.72
CA ILE A 85 12.41 -16.39 -11.93
C ILE A 85 11.67 -15.06 -11.76
N TYR A 86 11.09 -14.54 -12.84
CA TYR A 86 10.33 -13.29 -12.84
C TYR A 86 8.88 -13.58 -12.44
N SER A 87 8.46 -13.15 -11.26
CA SER A 87 7.06 -13.14 -10.86
C SER A 87 6.67 -11.80 -10.24
N LEU A 88 5.45 -11.35 -10.59
CA LEU A 88 4.70 -10.37 -9.83
C LEU A 88 3.74 -11.18 -8.97
N THR A 89 3.92 -11.14 -7.65
CA THR A 89 3.11 -11.91 -6.70
C THR A 89 2.54 -10.98 -5.64
#